data_AF-A0A1H4GBI8-F1
#
_entry.id   AF-A0A1H4GBI8-F1
#
_cell.length_a   1.000
_cell.length_b   1.000
_cell.length_c   1.000
_cell.angle_alpha   90.00
_cell.angle_beta   90.00
_cell.angle_gamma   90.00
#
_symmetry.space_group_name_H-M   'P 1'
#
loop_
_entity.id
_entity.type
_entity.pdbx_description
1 polymer ?
#
loop_
_entity_poly.entity_id
_entity_poly.type
_entity_poly.pdbx_seq_one_letter_code
_entity_poly.pdbx_strand_id
1 'polypeptide(L)'
;MSYYKSDQKNGYRALAVRALLFSVVVVFFQTASFGQSAAGQSGGISYVVSMPEPRDHVYHVKISSMSSGKGKTVLKMSAWTPGYYELVDFASAVSDLSVKNGKRQNGHLEESGS
;
A
#
# COMPACT_ATOMS: atom_id res chain seq x y z
N MET A 1 45.29 -0.96 59.42
CA MET A 1 44.27 -1.59 58.55
C MET A 1 42.96 -0.83 58.77
N SER A 2 42.18 -0.53 57.73
CA SER A 2 40.82 0.04 57.81
C SER A 2 40.66 1.56 57.71
N TYR A 3 40.99 2.12 56.54
CA TYR A 3 40.43 3.40 56.07
C TYR A 3 40.12 3.36 54.56
N TYR A 4 39.68 2.21 54.05
CA TYR A 4 39.39 2.04 52.61
C TYR A 4 38.04 1.36 52.31
N LYS A 5 37.20 1.11 53.33
CA LYS A 5 36.00 0.26 53.16
C LYS A 5 34.64 0.99 53.19
N SER A 6 34.60 2.27 53.52
CA SER A 6 33.35 3.05 53.61
C SER A 6 33.03 3.87 52.36
N ASP A 7 34.02 4.23 51.54
CA ASP A 7 33.81 5.11 50.38
C ASP A 7 33.25 4.38 49.14
N GLN A 8 33.69 3.12 48.95
CA GLN A 8 33.23 2.25 47.86
C GLN A 8 31.70 2.04 47.87
N LYS A 9 31.05 1.99 49.04
CA LYS A 9 29.61 1.70 49.15
C LYS A 9 28.70 2.84 48.68
N ASN A 10 29.15 4.09 48.77
CA ASN A 10 28.37 5.26 48.36
C ASN A 10 28.48 5.51 46.85
N GLY A 11 29.61 5.14 46.23
CA GLY A 11 29.80 5.19 44.78
C GLY A 11 28.83 4.29 44.02
N TYR A 12 28.64 3.04 44.46
CA TYR A 12 27.70 2.11 43.82
C TYR A 12 26.23 2.55 43.97
N ARG A 13 25.86 3.22 45.07
CA ARG A 13 24.49 3.73 45.26
C ARG A 13 24.21 4.93 44.35
N ALA A 14 25.18 5.83 44.18
CA ALA A 14 25.07 6.97 43.27
C ALA A 14 25.08 6.55 41.79
N LEU A 15 25.91 5.56 41.42
CA LEU A 15 25.94 4.96 40.08
C LEU A 15 24.66 4.15 39.79
N ALA A 16 24.16 3.38 40.76
CA ALA A 16 22.94 2.59 40.59
C ALA A 16 21.69 3.48 40.44
N VAL A 17 21.58 4.58 41.20
CA VAL A 17 20.45 5.52 41.07
C VAL A 17 20.49 6.26 39.73
N ARG A 18 21.69 6.65 39.25
CA ARG A 18 21.85 7.24 37.92
C ARG A 18 21.48 6.26 36.80
N ALA A 19 21.90 5.00 36.90
CA ALA A 19 21.53 3.96 35.95
C ALA A 19 20.02 3.64 35.98
N LEU A 20 19.41 3.66 37.17
CA LEU A 20 17.98 3.41 37.35
C LEU A 20 17.12 4.56 36.82
N LEU A 21 17.53 5.82 37.05
CA LEU A 21 16.88 6.99 36.45
C LEU A 21 17.02 7.01 34.92
N PHE A 22 18.17 6.58 34.37
CA PHE A 22 18.37 6.47 32.93
C PHE A 22 17.48 5.37 32.31
N SER A 23 17.34 4.23 33.00
CA SER A 23 16.46 3.12 32.58
C SER A 23 14.98 3.54 32.53
N VAL A 24 14.50 4.29 33.52
CA VAL A 24 13.11 4.79 33.56
C VAL A 24 12.83 5.76 32.40
N VAL A 25 13.76 6.64 32.06
CA VAL A 25 13.61 7.58 30.93
C VAL A 25 13.59 6.84 29.58
N VAL A 26 14.41 5.80 29.41
CA VAL A 26 14.43 4.98 28.19
C VAL A 26 13.12 4.21 27.99
N VAL A 27 12.53 3.68 29.07
CA VAL A 27 11.24 2.97 28.99
C VAL A 27 10.10 3.94 28.64
N PHE A 28 10.12 5.17 29.14
CA PHE A 28 9.10 6.18 28.83
C PHE A 28 9.16 6.69 27.39
N PHE A 29 10.34 6.70 26.76
CA PHE A 29 10.49 7.11 25.36
C PHE A 29 10.01 6.04 24.36
N GLN A 30 10.04 4.77 24.74
CA GLN A 30 9.73 3.64 23.84
C GLN A 30 8.21 3.42 23.65
N THR A 31 7.34 3.93 24.52
CA THR A 31 5.88 3.69 24.41
C THR A 31 5.17 4.64 23.45
N ALA A 32 5.82 5.72 22.98
CA ALA A 32 5.22 6.68 22.07
C ALA A 32 5.14 6.22 20.60
N SER A 33 5.76 5.09 20.26
CA SER A 33 5.89 4.64 18.85
C SER A 33 4.92 3.52 18.44
N PHE A 34 4.09 3.00 19.34
CA PHE A 34 3.13 1.92 19.02
C PHE A 34 1.79 2.49 18.54
N GLY A 35 1.81 3.13 17.38
CA GLY A 35 0.64 3.82 16.83
C GLY A 35 0.70 4.05 15.32
N GLN A 36 1.32 3.17 14.54
CA GLN A 36 1.10 3.17 13.09
C GLN A 36 -0.21 2.43 12.81
N SER A 37 -1.31 3.18 12.81
CA SER A 37 -2.54 2.74 12.16
C SER A 37 -2.20 2.43 10.71
N ALA A 38 -2.23 1.15 10.34
CA ALA A 38 -2.34 0.75 8.94
C ALA A 38 -3.69 1.27 8.44
N ALA A 39 -3.71 2.52 7.95
CA ALA A 39 -4.79 3.00 7.12
C ALA A 39 -4.95 1.93 6.03
N GLY A 40 -6.09 1.25 6.05
CA GLY A 40 -6.34 0.07 5.24
C GLY A 40 -5.84 0.32 3.83
N GLN A 41 -4.88 -0.49 3.40
CA GLN A 41 -4.59 -0.66 1.98
C GLN A 41 -5.83 -1.35 1.40
N SER A 42 -6.89 -0.57 1.22
CA SER A 42 -7.91 -0.88 0.24
C SER A 42 -7.13 -0.99 -1.06
N GLY A 43 -7.11 -2.19 -1.66
CA GLY A 43 -6.43 -2.43 -2.92
C GLY A 43 -7.00 -1.48 -3.97
N GLY A 44 -6.36 -0.32 -4.13
CA GLY A 44 -6.82 0.73 -5.01
C GLY A 44 -6.61 0.31 -6.46
N ILE A 45 -7.57 0.67 -7.31
CA ILE A 45 -7.39 0.62 -8.75
C ILE A 45 -6.95 2.02 -9.19
N SER A 46 -5.81 2.11 -9.86
CA SER A 46 -5.27 3.33 -10.45
C SER A 46 -5.43 3.28 -11.97
N TYR A 47 -5.82 4.40 -12.55
CA TYR A 47 -6.01 4.58 -13.98
C TYR A 47 -5.09 5.69 -14.49
N VAL A 48 -4.36 5.41 -15.56
CA VAL A 48 -3.61 6.43 -16.31
C VAL A 48 -4.23 6.52 -17.69
N VAL A 49 -4.75 7.70 -18.03
CA VAL A 49 -5.33 7.99 -19.35
C VAL A 49 -4.37 8.91 -20.10
N SER A 50 -4.05 8.53 -21.32
CA SER A 50 -3.14 9.31 -22.18
C SER A 50 -3.63 9.26 -23.62
N MET A 51 -3.21 10.24 -24.43
CA MET A 51 -3.55 10.31 -25.85
C MET A 51 -2.26 10.59 -26.64
N PRO A 52 -1.46 9.56 -26.95
CA PRO A 52 -0.13 9.74 -27.55
C PRO A 52 -0.19 10.44 -28.92
N GLU A 53 -1.18 10.10 -29.74
CA GLU A 53 -1.46 10.71 -31.04
C GLU A 53 -2.90 11.24 -31.07
N PRO A 54 -3.12 12.55 -30.77
CA PRO A 54 -4.46 13.12 -30.68
C PRO A 54 -5.31 13.02 -31.95
N ARG A 55 -4.66 12.94 -33.11
CA ARG A 55 -5.32 12.84 -34.42
C ARG A 55 -6.05 11.50 -34.62
N ASP A 56 -5.67 10.47 -33.87
CA ASP A 56 -6.22 9.12 -34.04
C ASP A 56 -7.52 8.94 -33.26
N HIS A 57 -7.90 9.92 -32.41
CA HIS A 57 -9.07 9.86 -31.54
C HIS A 57 -9.08 8.65 -30.57
N VAL A 58 -7.91 8.05 -30.31
CA VAL A 58 -7.77 6.89 -29.41
C VAL A 58 -7.14 7.30 -28.09
N TYR A 59 -7.76 6.87 -26.99
CA TYR A 59 -7.18 6.96 -25.66
C TYR A 59 -6.43 5.68 -25.29
N HIS A 60 -5.22 5.83 -24.76
CA HIS A 60 -4.45 4.75 -24.17
C HIS A 60 -4.67 4.75 -22.65
N VAL A 61 -5.34 3.72 -22.16
CA VAL A 61 -5.67 3.54 -20.74
C VAL A 61 -4.83 2.44 -20.11
N LYS A 62 -4.14 2.73 -19.02
CA LYS A 62 -3.44 1.74 -18.19
C LYS A 62 -4.13 1.59 -16.86
N ILE A 63 -4.51 0.36 -16.54
CA ILE A 63 -5.15 0.00 -15.27
C ILE A 63 -4.11 -0.72 -14.41
N SER A 64 -3.82 -0.17 -13.25
CA SER A 64 -2.96 -0.79 -12.24
C SER A 64 -3.79 -1.14 -11.02
N SER A 65 -3.74 -2.39 -10.57
CA SER A 65 -4.47 -2.85 -9.38
C SER A 65 -3.51 -3.51 -8.41
N MET A 66 -3.60 -3.13 -7.13
CA MET A 66 -2.99 -3.91 -6.04
C MET A 66 -3.86 -5.13 -5.78
N SER A 67 -3.54 -6.22 -6.48
CA SER A 67 -3.98 -7.61 -6.29
C SER A 67 -5.22 -7.82 -5.41
N SER A 68 -6.37 -8.04 -6.03
CA SER A 68 -7.58 -8.53 -5.37
C SER A 68 -7.46 -10.03 -5.04
N GLY A 69 -6.61 -10.40 -4.09
CA GLY A 69 -6.53 -11.76 -3.54
C GLY A 69 -6.22 -12.89 -4.53
N LYS A 70 -6.42 -14.14 -4.11
CA LYS A 70 -6.29 -15.33 -4.96
C LYS A 70 -7.64 -15.58 -5.64
N GLY A 71 -7.76 -15.34 -6.95
CA GLY A 71 -9.00 -15.57 -7.70
C GLY A 71 -9.00 -15.06 -9.14
N LYS A 72 -10.11 -15.26 -9.86
CA LYS A 72 -10.36 -14.70 -11.20
C LYS A 72 -10.78 -13.23 -11.04
N THR A 73 -10.09 -12.32 -11.74
CA THR A 73 -10.50 -10.91 -11.83
C THR A 73 -11.33 -10.71 -13.08
N VAL A 74 -12.49 -10.08 -12.94
CA VAL A 74 -13.39 -9.75 -14.06
C VAL A 74 -13.41 -8.24 -14.23
N LEU A 75 -12.95 -7.75 -15.38
CA LEU A 75 -13.12 -6.37 -15.80
C LEU A 75 -14.45 -6.26 -16.54
N LYS A 76 -15.30 -5.31 -16.15
CA LYS A 76 -16.59 -5.03 -16.82
C LYS A 76 -16.65 -3.58 -17.25
N MET A 77 -17.15 -3.34 -18.46
CA MET A 77 -17.55 -2.01 -18.91
C MET A 77 -19.02 -1.76 -18.54
N SER A 78 -19.35 -0.52 -18.20
CA SER A 78 -20.73 -0.08 -18.02
C SER A 78 -21.47 -0.10 -19.36
N ALA A 79 -22.75 -0.45 -19.36
CA ALA A 79 -23.60 -0.43 -20.57
C ALA A 79 -24.40 0.86 -20.75
N TRP A 80 -24.31 1.79 -19.78
CA TRP A 80 -25.03 3.06 -19.75
C TRP A 80 -24.24 4.08 -18.92
N THR A 81 -24.55 5.36 -19.10
CA THR A 81 -23.98 6.47 -18.30
C THR A 81 -25.09 7.20 -17.56
N PRO A 82 -24.91 7.58 -16.28
CA PRO A 82 -25.90 8.38 -15.55
C PRO A 82 -26.32 9.64 -16.29
N GLY A 83 -27.63 9.85 -16.39
CA GLY A 83 -28.22 10.95 -17.17
C GLY A 83 -28.51 10.62 -18.64
N TYR A 84 -28.11 9.44 -19.13
CA TYR A 84 -28.39 8.97 -20.48
C TYR A 84 -28.81 7.49 -20.47
N TYR A 85 -30.09 7.22 -20.65
CA TYR A 85 -30.70 5.89 -20.47
C TYR A 85 -30.80 5.08 -21.77
N GLU A 86 -29.78 5.18 -22.61
CA GLU A 86 -29.63 4.30 -23.77
C GLU A 86 -28.60 3.21 -23.45
N LEU A 87 -28.88 1.99 -23.89
CA LEU A 87 -27.91 0.91 -23.84
C LEU A 87 -26.90 1.12 -24.95
N VAL A 88 -25.65 1.33 -24.57
CA VAL A 88 -24.53 1.52 -25.49
C VAL A 88 -23.51 0.45 -25.22
N ASP A 89 -23.07 -0.24 -26.27
CA ASP A 89 -22.00 -1.22 -26.18
C ASP A 89 -20.64 -0.50 -26.15
N PHE A 90 -20.29 0.06 -24.99
CA PHE A 90 -19.00 0.71 -24.79
C PHE A 90 -17.82 -0.27 -24.88
N ALA A 91 -18.04 -1.58 -24.71
CA ALA A 91 -16.99 -2.58 -24.82
C ALA A 91 -16.49 -2.71 -26.26
N SER A 92 -17.36 -2.50 -27.26
CA SER A 92 -17.00 -2.50 -28.68
C SER A 92 -15.91 -1.48 -29.07
N ALA A 93 -15.73 -0.41 -28.30
CA ALA A 93 -14.72 0.62 -28.54
C ALA A 93 -13.34 0.26 -27.97
N VAL A 94 -13.23 -0.83 -27.20
CA VAL A 94 -11.96 -1.28 -26.60
C VAL A 94 -11.21 -2.15 -27.60
N SER A 95 -9.97 -1.77 -27.89
CA SER A 95 -9.05 -2.53 -28.74
C SER A 95 -7.74 -2.81 -28.01
N ASP A 96 -7.02 -3.85 -28.46
CA ASP A 96 -5.67 -4.20 -27.99
C ASP A 96 -5.53 -4.39 -26.46
N LEU A 97 -6.53 -5.00 -25.83
CA LEU A 97 -6.49 -5.30 -24.40
C LEU A 97 -5.38 -6.32 -24.08
N SER A 98 -4.41 -5.91 -23.28
CA SER A 98 -3.29 -6.76 -22.85
C SER A 98 -3.07 -6.66 -21.34
N VAL A 99 -2.78 -7.81 -20.71
CA VAL A 99 -2.49 -7.89 -19.27
C VAL A 99 -1.06 -8.33 -19.05
N LYS A 100 -0.31 -7.53 -18.28
CA LYS A 100 1.05 -7.83 -17.85
C LYS A 100 1.04 -8.14 -16.36
N ASN A 101 1.38 -9.37 -16.00
CA ASN A 101 1.64 -9.69 -14.61
C ASN A 101 3.01 -9.10 -14.19
N GLY A 102 3.16 -8.67 -12.93
CA GLY A 102 4.42 -8.10 -12.42
C GLY A 102 5.62 -9.05 -12.53
N LYS A 103 5.38 -10.35 -12.69
CA LYS A 103 6.33 -11.32 -13.26
C LYS A 103 6.01 -11.43 -14.75
N ARG A 104 6.97 -11.11 -15.63
CA ARG A 104 6.89 -11.13 -17.12
C ARG A 104 6.24 -12.40 -17.69
N GLN A 105 4.93 -12.51 -17.58
CA GLN A 105 4.10 -13.58 -18.08
C GLN A 105 2.83 -12.91 -18.60
N ASN A 106 2.60 -13.07 -19.91
CA ASN A 106 1.37 -12.61 -20.55
C ASN A 106 0.23 -13.46 -19.99
N GLY A 107 -0.78 -12.83 -19.37
CA GLY A 107 -1.95 -13.53 -18.86
C GLY A 107 -2.86 -14.00 -20.00
N HIS A 108 -3.56 -15.12 -19.80
CA HIS A 108 -4.61 -15.59 -20.71
C HIS A 108 -5.89 -14.79 -20.48
N LEU A 109 -6.46 -14.20 -21.54
CA LEU A 109 -7.72 -13.45 -21.51
C LEU A 109 -8.81 -14.28 -22.17
N GLU A 110 -9.95 -14.44 -21.48
CA GLU A 110 -11.18 -14.98 -22.08
C GLU A 110 -12.17 -13.82 -22.19
N GLU A 111 -12.56 -13.48 -23.42
CA GLU A 111 -13.67 -12.59 -23.70
C GLU A 111 -14.98 -13.40 -23.59
N SER A 112 -15.81 -13.06 -22.60
CA SER A 112 -17.12 -13.69 -22.44
C SER A 112 -18.17 -12.74 -23.01
N GLY A 113 -18.61 -13.01 -24.25
CA GLY A 113 -19.75 -12.35 -24.85
C GLY A 113 -21.02 -12.57 -24.03
N SER A 114 -21.84 -11.52 -23.91
CA SER A 114 -23.18 -11.57 -23.33
C SER A 114 -24.25 -11.55 -24.40
#